data_AF-A0A838WYX5-F1
#
_entry.id   AF-A0A838WYX5-F1
#
_cell.length_a   1.000
_cell.length_b   1.000
_cell.length_c   1.000
_cell.angle_alpha   90.00
_cell.angle_beta   90.00
_cell.angle_gamma   90.00
#
_symmetry.space_group_name_H-M   'P 1'
#
loop_
_entity.id
_entity.type
_entity.pdbx_description
1 polymer ?
#
loop_
_entity_poly.entity_id
_entity_poly.type
_entity_poly.pdbx_seq_one_letter_code
_entity_poly.pdbx_strand_id
1 'polypeptide(L)' 'DWSIFPLTSPGIVSIPLAFLAGIIGTFVGKPDNLDALQSEMEVRSLTGVGVEAPVDH' A
#
# COMPACT_ATOMS: atom_id res chain seq x y z
N ASP A 1 -23.23 -10.01 25.14
CA ASP A 1 -21.88 -10.14 24.55
C ASP A 1 -22.06 -10.64 23.12
N TRP A 2 -21.75 -9.82 22.12
CA TRP A 2 -22.09 -10.07 20.72
C TRP A 2 -20.85 -10.55 19.98
N SER A 3 -20.67 -11.88 19.90
CA SER A 3 -19.66 -12.50 19.03
C SER A 3 -20.33 -12.95 17.74
N ILE A 4 -20.04 -12.24 16.65
CA ILE A 4 -20.56 -12.58 15.30
C ILE A 4 -20.07 -13.97 14.86
N PHE A 5 -18.96 -14.46 15.43
CA PHE A 5 -18.48 -15.83 15.28
C PHE A 5 -17.94 -16.37 16.62
N PRO A 6 -18.64 -17.30 17.31
CA PRO A 6 -18.19 -17.90 18.56
C PRO A 6 -17.15 -19.00 18.28
N LEU A 7 -15.95 -18.62 17.83
CA LEU A 7 -14.81 -19.52 17.64
C LEU A 7 -13.75 -19.23 18.71
N THR A 8 -13.13 -20.27 19.25
CA THR A 8 -12.01 -20.15 20.22
C THR A 8 -10.85 -19.32 19.65
N SER A 9 -10.66 -19.39 18.33
CA SER A 9 -9.58 -18.71 17.60
C SER A 9 -10.18 -17.75 16.57
N PRO A 10 -10.42 -16.47 16.92
CA PRO A 10 -11.00 -15.48 15.99
C PRO A 10 -10.17 -15.28 14.72
N GLY A 11 -8.87 -15.59 14.76
CA GLY A 11 -7.93 -15.53 13.63
C GLY A 11 -8.36 -16.33 12.39
N ILE A 12 -9.14 -17.41 12.57
CA ILE A 12 -9.59 -18.26 11.46
C ILE A 12 -10.50 -17.49 10.48
N VAL A 13 -11.31 -16.56 10.99
CA VAL A 13 -12.23 -15.75 10.17
C VAL A 13 -11.61 -14.40 9.85
N SER A 14 -10.91 -13.77 10.81
CA SER A 14 -10.38 -12.42 10.61
C SER A 14 -9.21 -12.36 9.62
N ILE A 15 -8.35 -13.39 9.56
CA ILE A 15 -7.20 -13.40 8.63
C ILE A 15 -7.67 -13.45 7.17
N PRO A 16 -8.51 -14.42 6.74
CA PRO A 16 -9.02 -14.42 5.38
C PRO A 16 -9.82 -13.15 5.04
N LEU A 17 -10.62 -12.66 5.99
CA LEU A 17 -11.39 -11.42 5.81
C LEU A 17 -10.47 -10.22 5.58
N ALA A 18 -9.36 -10.11 6.33
CA ALA A 18 -8.38 -9.05 6.15
C ALA A 18 -7.70 -9.11 4.77
N PHE A 19 -7.35 -10.30 4.28
CA PHE A 19 -6.81 -10.46 2.92
C PHE A 19 -7.83 -10.06 1.85
N LEU A 20 -9.08 -10.51 1.98
CA LEU A 20 -10.16 -10.11 1.05
C LEU A 20 -10.40 -8.61 1.08
N ALA A 21 -10.44 -8.00 2.26
CA ALA A 21 -10.57 -6.55 2.41
C ALA A 21 -9.37 -5.81 1.80
N GLY A 22 -8.16 -6.35 1.93
CA GLY A 22 -6.96 -5.84 1.28
C GLY A 22 -7.07 -5.86 -0.25
N ILE A 23 -7.49 -6.99 -0.83
CA ILE A 23 -7.71 -7.13 -2.28
C ILE A 23 -8.75 -6.12 -2.77
N ILE A 24 -9.90 -6.05 -2.11
CA ILE A 24 -10.97 -5.10 -2.47
C ILE A 24 -10.46 -3.67 -2.33
N GLY A 25 -9.74 -3.37 -1.25
CA GLY A 25 -9.12 -2.06 -1.01
C GLY A 25 -8.14 -1.65 -2.11
N THR A 26 -7.35 -2.59 -2.64
CA THR A 26 -6.44 -2.34 -3.78
C THR A 26 -7.21 -1.94 -5.04
N PHE A 27 -8.34 -2.59 -5.32
CA PHE A 27 -9.11 -2.30 -6.54
C PHE A 27 -10.02 -1.07 -6.42
N VAL A 28 -10.54 -0.78 -5.23
CA VAL A 28 -11.44 0.35 -4.96
C VAL A 28 -10.67 1.62 -4.55
N GLY A 29 -9.42 1.45 -4.12
CA GLY A 29 -8.56 2.50 -3.62
C GLY A 29 -8.25 3.61 -4.65
N LYS A 30 -7.49 4.61 -4.18
CA LYS A 30 -7.07 5.72 -5.03
C LYS A 30 -6.28 5.16 -6.22
N PRO A 31 -6.55 5.63 -7.45
CA PRO A 31 -5.90 5.06 -8.61
C PRO A 31 -4.46 5.55 -8.72
N ASP A 32 -3.56 4.64 -9.11
CA ASP A 32 -2.11 4.87 -9.18
C ASP A 32 -1.65 5.38 -10.55
N ASN A 33 -2.57 5.75 -11.44
CA ASN A 33 -2.29 6.25 -12.79
C ASN A 33 -1.82 7.72 -12.78
N LEU A 34 -0.74 7.99 -12.06
CA LEU A 34 -0.18 9.33 -11.87
C LEU A 34 0.92 9.59 -12.91
N ASP A 35 0.54 9.64 -14.20
CA ASP A 35 1.47 9.75 -15.33
C ASP A 35 2.47 10.91 -15.15
N ALA A 36 1.99 12.08 -14.71
CA ALA A 36 2.83 13.24 -14.46
C ALA A 36 3.89 12.98 -13.37
N LEU A 37 3.50 12.30 -12.29
CA LEU A 37 4.40 11.94 -11.20
C LEU A 37 5.39 10.87 -11.66
N GLN A 38 4.95 9.91 -12.47
CA GLN A 38 5.81 8.89 -13.06
C GLN A 38 6.87 9.52 -13.98
N SER A 39 6.48 10.44 -14.87
CA SER A 39 7.42 11.18 -15.72
C SER A 39 8.42 11.99 -14.89
N GLU A 40 7.97 12.63 -13.81
CA GLU A 40 8.87 13.33 -12.90
C GLU A 40 9.86 12.38 -12.22
N MET A 41 9.40 11.23 -11.72
CA MET A 41 10.28 10.22 -11.10
C MET A 41 11.30 9.65 -12.08
N GLU A 42 10.92 9.44 -13.35
CA GLU A 42 11.83 9.02 -14.41
C GLU A 42 12.96 10.04 -14.59
N VAL A 43 12.63 11.33 -14.68
CA VAL A 43 13.65 12.40 -14.79
C VAL A 43 14.55 12.44 -13.56
N ARG A 44 13.98 12.37 -12.35
CA ARG A 44 14.75 12.37 -11.09
C ARG A 44 15.71 11.19 -11.01
N SER A 45 15.25 9.99 -11.39
CA SER A 45 16.08 8.78 -11.40
C SER A 45 17.21 8.83 -12.44
N LEU A 46 16.96 9.41 -13.61
CA LEU A 46 17.93 9.48 -14.70
C LEU A 46 18.96 10.60 -14.53
N THR A 47 18.54 11.75 -14.00
CA THR A 47 19.38 12.96 -13.93
C THR A 47 19.96 13.22 -12.56
N GLY A 48 19.45 12.55 -11.52
CA GLY A 48 19.78 12.86 -10.14
C GLY A 48 19.26 14.23 -9.67
N VAL A 49 18.35 14.86 -10.43
CA VAL A 49 17.75 16.13 -10.00
C VAL A 49 16.92 15.89 -8.73
N GLY A 50 17.14 16.71 -7.70
CA GLY A 50 16.43 16.58 -6.43
C GLY A 50 16.96 15.49 -5.49
N VAL A 51 18.13 14.90 -5.78
CA VAL A 51 18.86 14.07 -4.80
C VAL A 51 19.46 14.98 -3.73
N GLU A 52 19.21 14.67 -2.46
CA GLU A 52 19.81 15.41 -1.34
C GLU A 52 21.33 15.26 -1.37
N ALA A 53 22.05 16.27 -0.84
CA ALA A 53 23.51 16.22 -0.76
C ALA A 53 23.92 14.90 -0.07
N PRO A 54 24.98 14.22 -0.55
CA PRO A 54 25.46 13.01 0.10
C PRO A 54 25.67 13.27 1.59
N VAL A 55 25.00 12.50 2.42
CA VAL A 55 25.31 12.47 3.85
C VAL A 55 26.69 11.86 4.02
N ASP A 56 27.63 12.61 4.59
CA ASP A 56 28.94 12.09 4.96
C ASP A 56 28.73 10.95 5.97
N HIS A 57 29.16 9.75 5.57
CA HIS A 57 29.22 8.56 6.41
C HIS A 57 30.66 8.26 6.80
#